data_AF-A0A931PT71-F1
#
_entry.id   AF-A0A931PT71-F1
#
_cell.length_a   1.000
_cell.length_b   1.000
_cell.length_c   1.000
_cell.angle_alpha   90.00
_cell.angle_beta   90.00
_cell.angle_gamma   90.00
#
_symmetry.space_group_name_H-M   'P 1'
#
loop_
_entity.id
_entity.type
_entity.pdbx_description
1 polymer ?
#
loop_
_entity_poly.entity_id
_entity_poly.type
_entity_poly.pdbx_seq_one_letter_code
_entity_poly.pdbx_strand_id
1 'polypeptide(L)' 'VVDAAFVAAGRYRAILGVRERLYDVAAAWLILGELGAEIAFADGAPISAHGLLSGDRIERPWAAFPPGSSFRI' A
#
# COMPACT_ATOMS: atom_id res chain seq x y z
N VAL A 1 4.46 7.68 5.01
CA VAL A 1 5.49 6.90 5.73
C VAL A 1 5.15 6.66 7.20
N VAL A 2 4.81 7.69 7.98
CA VAL A 2 4.44 7.52 9.40
C VAL A 2 3.34 6.47 9.56
N ASP A 3 2.26 6.54 8.78
CA ASP A 3 1.17 5.56 8.86
C ASP A 3 1.61 4.13 8.57
N ALA A 4 2.55 3.94 7.64
CA ALA A 4 3.13 2.62 7.36
C ALA A 4 3.92 2.09 8.56
N ALA A 5 4.62 2.96 9.31
CA ALA A 5 5.27 2.54 10.55
C ALA A 5 4.25 2.13 11.64
N PHE A 6 3.10 2.81 11.72
CA PHE A 6 2.02 2.38 12.63
C PHE A 6 1.40 1.04 12.20
N VAL A 7 1.22 0.79 10.89
CA VAL A 7 0.77 -0.52 10.38
C VAL A 7 1.82 -1.60 10.67
N ALA A 8 3.09 -1.34 10.39
CA ALA A 8 4.21 -2.25 10.66
C ALA A 8 4.33 -2.61 12.15
N ALA A 9 4.07 -1.66 13.04
CA ALA A 9 4.06 -1.87 14.49
C ALA A 9 2.76 -2.52 15.01
N GLY A 10 1.82 -2.89 14.13
CA GLY A 10 0.53 -3.47 14.49
C GLY A 10 -0.40 -2.50 15.22
N ARG A 11 -0.14 -1.19 15.16
CA ARG A 11 -0.99 -0.15 15.76
C ARG A 11 -2.18 0.19 14.87
N TYR A 12 -1.97 0.13 13.55
CA TYR A 12 -3.03 0.19 12.55
C TYR A 12 -3.20 -1.17 11.87
N ARG A 13 -4.44 -1.51 11.52
CA ARG A 13 -4.75 -2.77 10.82
C ARG A 13 -4.57 -2.68 9.31
N ALA A 14 -4.54 -1.48 8.76
CA ALA A 14 -4.35 -1.23 7.34
C ALA A 14 -3.93 0.22 7.13
N ILE A 15 -3.42 0.50 5.94
CA ILE A 15 -3.30 1.85 5.37
C ILE A 15 -4.11 1.87 4.06
N LEU A 16 -4.82 2.97 3.82
CA LEU A 16 -5.56 3.23 2.59
C LEU A 16 -5.04 4.54 2.00
N GLY A 17 -4.71 4.53 0.72
CA GLY A 17 -4.31 5.72 -0.03
C GLY A 17 -5.10 5.87 -1.33
N VAL A 18 -5.15 7.09 -1.84
CA VAL A 18 -5.74 7.42 -3.15
C VAL A 18 -5.12 8.70 -3.71
N ARG A 19 -4.82 8.71 -5.02
CA ARG A 19 -4.27 9.86 -5.77
C ARG A 19 -2.88 10.33 -5.34
N GLU A 20 -2.14 9.55 -4.57
CA GLU A 20 -0.71 9.78 -4.36
C GLU A 20 0.08 9.42 -5.63
N ARG A 21 1.33 9.85 -5.72
CA ARG A 21 2.27 9.36 -6.73
C ARG A 21 3.14 8.25 -6.14
N LEU A 22 3.78 7.48 -7.02
CA LEU A 22 4.66 6.39 -6.56
C LEU A 22 5.72 6.88 -5.57
N TYR A 23 6.33 8.05 -5.81
CA TYR A 23 7.37 8.55 -4.92
C TYR A 23 6.86 8.94 -3.51
N ASP A 24 5.57 9.25 -3.36
CA ASP A 24 4.97 9.56 -2.06
C ASP A 24 4.81 8.29 -1.20
N VAL A 25 4.57 7.15 -1.86
CA VAL A 25 4.20 5.88 -1.21
C VAL A 25 5.27 4.79 -1.30
N ALA A 26 6.30 4.96 -2.15
CA ALA A 26 7.32 3.93 -2.40
C ALA A 26 8.01 3.46 -1.12
N ALA A 27 8.40 4.39 -0.24
CA ALA A 27 9.01 4.04 1.04
C ALA A 27 8.04 3.28 1.96
N ALA A 28 6.76 3.66 1.97
CA ALA A 28 5.74 2.95 2.73
C ALA A 28 5.52 1.52 2.22
N TRP A 29 5.42 1.36 0.90
CA TRP A 29 5.25 0.05 0.28
C TRP A 29 6.45 -0.86 0.46
N LEU A 30 7.67 -0.31 0.40
CA LEU A 30 8.89 -1.07 0.68
C LEU A 30 8.88 -1.60 2.11
N ILE A 31 8.67 -0.72 3.10
CA ILE A 31 8.64 -1.12 4.52
C ILE A 31 7.61 -2.22 4.77
N LEU A 32 6.39 -2.04 4.25
CA LEU A 32 5.31 -3.00 4.46
C LEU A 32 5.54 -4.30 3.66
N GLY A 33 6.07 -4.21 2.44
CA GLY A 33 6.38 -5.35 1.59
C GLY A 33 7.46 -6.26 2.18
N GLU A 34 8.51 -5.69 2.77
CA GLU A 34 9.55 -6.45 3.50
C GLU A 34 8.99 -7.19 4.73
N LEU A 35 7.86 -6.74 5.27
CA LEU A 35 7.12 -7.40 6.35
C LEU A 35 6.05 -8.39 5.84
N GLY A 36 5.99 -8.63 4.54
CA GLY A 36 5.03 -9.54 3.91
C GLY A 36 3.61 -8.98 3.82
N ALA A 37 3.43 -7.66 3.91
CA ALA A 37 2.12 -7.05 3.75
C ALA A 37 1.53 -7.30 2.35
N GLU A 38 0.22 -7.48 2.29
CA GLU A 38 -0.53 -7.61 1.05
C GLU A 38 -0.91 -6.21 0.55
N ILE A 39 -0.29 -5.78 -0.56
CA ILE A 39 -0.53 -4.47 -1.18
C ILE A 39 -1.33 -4.68 -2.48
N ALA A 40 -2.52 -4.08 -2.54
CA ALA A 40 -3.41 -4.21 -3.69
C ALA A 40 -4.26 -2.95 -3.88
N PHE A 41 -4.93 -2.85 -5.03
CA PHE A 41 -6.05 -1.92 -5.16
C PHE A 41 -7.20 -2.34 -4.24
N ALA A 42 -8.05 -1.39 -3.87
CA ALA A 42 -9.16 -1.65 -2.96
C ALA A 42 -10.06 -2.78 -3.47
N ASP A 43 -10.32 -2.86 -4.78
CA ASP A 43 -11.08 -3.95 -5.42
C ASP A 43 -10.33 -5.30 -5.53
N GLY A 44 -9.16 -5.41 -4.90
CA GLY A 44 -8.34 -6.62 -4.88
C GLY A 44 -7.51 -6.84 -6.13
N ALA A 45 -7.54 -5.95 -7.14
CA ALA A 45 -6.65 -6.07 -8.28
C ALA A 45 -5.19 -5.85 -7.84
N PRO A 46 -4.22 -6.59 -8.41
CA PRO A 46 -2.82 -6.41 -8.09
C PRO A 46 -2.35 -5.02 -8.53
N ILE A 47 -1.46 -4.42 -7.73
CA ILE A 47 -0.80 -3.17 -8.07
C ILE A 47 0.60 -3.46 -8.64
N SER A 48 0.94 -2.80 -9.75
CA SER A 48 2.27 -2.94 -10.36
C SER A 48 3.04 -1.64 -10.20
N ALA A 49 4.16 -1.69 -9.45
CA ALA A 49 5.05 -0.55 -9.30
C ALA A 49 5.65 -0.08 -10.63
N HIS A 50 5.89 -1.00 -11.57
CA HIS A 50 6.42 -0.67 -12.91
C HIS A 50 5.47 0.22 -13.71
N GLY A 51 4.15 0.00 -13.57
CA GLY A 51 3.13 0.81 -14.22
C GLY A 51 3.01 2.23 -13.64
N LEU A 52 3.67 2.51 -12.52
CA LEU A 52 3.62 3.80 -11.81
C LEU A 52 4.93 4.59 -11.94
N LEU A 53 5.91 4.08 -12.69
CA LEU A 53 7.19 4.75 -12.94
C LEU A 53 7.06 6.00 -13.80
N SER A 54 5.94 6.18 -14.51
CA SER A 54 5.64 7.39 -15.29
C SER A 54 5.46 8.64 -14.42
N GLY A 55 5.31 8.48 -13.10
CA GLY A 55 5.08 9.59 -12.16
C GLY A 55 3.63 10.06 -12.11
N ASP A 56 2.74 9.37 -12.83
CA ASP A 56 1.30 9.59 -12.76
C ASP A 56 0.77 9.27 -11.36
N ARG A 57 -0.40 9.83 -11.06
CA ARG A 57 -1.10 9.52 -9.81
C ARG A 57 -1.66 8.11 -9.86
N ILE A 58 -1.71 7.48 -8.69
CA ILE A 58 -2.44 6.25 -8.47
C ILE A 58 -3.93 6.61 -8.44
N GLU A 59 -4.61 6.52 -9.58
CA GLU A 59 -6.01 6.95 -9.75
C GLU A 59 -7.02 6.13 -8.94
N ARG A 60 -6.65 4.91 -8.56
CA ARG A 60 -7.51 3.97 -7.83
C ARG A 60 -7.08 3.90 -6.36
N PRO A 61 -8.04 3.78 -5.42
CA PRO A 61 -7.70 3.53 -4.03
C PRO A 61 -6.86 2.24 -3.91
N TRP A 62 -5.80 2.30 -3.11
CA TRP A 62 -4.95 1.18 -2.80
C TRP A 62 -4.89 0.98 -1.29
N ALA A 63 -4.69 -0.25 -0.85
CA ALA A 63 -4.53 -0.59 0.54
C ALA A 63 -3.36 -1.53 0.75
N ALA A 64 -2.77 -1.46 1.95
CA ALA A 64 -1.82 -2.44 2.42
C ALA A 64 -2.28 -3.02 3.76
N PHE A 65 -2.31 -4.35 3.83
CA PHE A 65 -2.75 -5.11 5.00
C PHE A 65 -1.62 -5.97 5.55
N PRO A 66 -1.57 -6.20 6.89
CA PRO A 66 -0.69 -7.21 7.47
C PRO A 66 -0.89 -8.58 6.79
N PRO A 67 0.15 -9.42 6.73
CA PRO A 67 0.06 -10.75 6.13
C PRO A 67 -1.09 -11.55 6.74
N GLY A 68 -1.92 -12.17 5.90
CA GLY A 68 -3.01 -13.04 6.37
C GLY A 68 -4.20 -12.28 6.97
N SER A 69 -4.29 -10.96 6.80
CA SER A 69 -5.40 -10.15 7.33
C SER A 69 -6.78 -10.57 6.79
N SER A 70 -6.84 -11.36 5.71
CA SER A 70 -8.08 -11.88 5.10
C SER A 70 -9.10 -10.81 4.67
N PHE A 71 -8.71 -9.53 4.77
CA PHE A 71 -9.55 -8.37 4.59
C PHE A 71 -9.38 -7.86 3.16
N ARG A 72 -10.49 -7.59 2.48
CA ARG A 72 -10.55 -6.99 1.14
C ARG A 72 -11.59 -5.88 1.16
N ILE A 73 -11.34 -4.78 0.45
CA ILE A 73 -12.24 -3.61 0.39
C ILE A 73 -13.18 -3.74 -0.81
#